data_AF-H1G5Z8-F1
#
_entry.id   AF-H1G5Z8-F1
#
_cell.length_a   1.000
_cell.length_b   1.000
_cell.length_c   1.000
_cell.angle_alpha   90.00
_cell.angle_beta   90.00
_cell.angle_gamma   90.00
#
_symmetry.space_group_name_H-M   'P 1'
#
loop_
_entity.id
_entity.type
_entity.pdbx_description
1 polymer ?
#
loop_
_entity_poly.entity_id
_entity_poly.type
_entity_poly.pdbx_seq_one_letter_code
_entity_poly.pdbx_strand_id
1 'polypeptide(L)'
;MPLNLSASNMAASHAVTPVPAGTVHWKKSPHGRHRAGHPPRVGGCDEVAEAGEGRMDSLHDRLLAHAGGLPNDDLLACLLSAWIGGRGVLPAHLGLSGSDYRQMLGRHFPGLTLNPPALEPVEVQRLDERRDLQQLLLSHRRGRDPSEVWLAAIVAAACMGLDHLWQDLGLRSRDQLTRLMRDNFPGLVALNAQDMKWKKFLYRQLCLAEDILICRSPSCEVCQDHAVCFGPEV
;
A
#
# COMPACT_ATOMS: atom_id res chain seq x y z
N MET A 1 15.91 54.24 31.18
CA MET A 1 15.95 55.05 29.94
C MET A 1 17.38 55.54 29.76
N PRO A 2 18.03 55.42 28.58
CA PRO A 2 17.62 54.81 27.30
C PRO A 2 18.29 53.42 27.11
N LEU A 3 17.71 52.38 26.51
CA LEU A 3 17.24 52.14 25.13
C LEU A 3 18.31 52.39 24.04
N ASN A 4 18.95 51.32 23.56
CA ASN A 4 19.20 51.19 22.14
C ASN A 4 19.08 49.73 21.65
N LEU A 5 18.28 49.58 20.61
CA LEU A 5 18.00 48.37 19.84
C LEU A 5 19.19 48.03 18.94
N SER A 6 19.48 46.74 18.75
CA SER A 6 19.85 46.27 17.42
C SER A 6 19.36 44.84 17.23
N ALA A 7 18.36 44.71 16.37
CA ALA A 7 17.89 43.45 15.86
C ALA A 7 18.92 42.88 14.86
N SER A 8 19.14 41.56 14.91
CA SER A 8 19.54 40.80 13.73
C SER A 8 18.95 39.41 13.85
N ASN A 9 17.85 39.25 13.12
CA ASN A 9 17.19 38.00 12.81
C ASN A 9 18.00 37.34 11.70
N MET A 10 18.58 36.17 11.92
CA MET A 10 19.06 35.30 10.85
C MET A 10 18.46 33.92 11.02
N ALA A 11 17.58 33.59 10.08
CA ALA A 11 16.98 32.28 9.90
C ALA A 11 18.09 31.26 9.59
N ALA A 12 18.20 30.22 10.42
CA ALA A 12 18.95 29.03 10.08
C ALA A 12 18.09 28.15 9.17
N SER A 13 18.36 28.22 7.87
CA SER A 13 17.88 27.23 6.89
C SER A 13 18.42 25.85 7.25
N HIS A 14 17.54 24.93 7.62
CA HIS A 14 17.87 23.51 7.69
C HIS A 14 17.99 22.95 6.27
N ALA A 15 19.22 22.89 5.77
CA ALA A 15 19.54 22.18 4.53
C ALA A 15 19.42 20.67 4.76
N VAL A 16 18.55 20.02 3.99
CA VAL A 16 18.43 18.56 3.92
C VAL A 16 19.62 18.03 3.13
N THR A 17 20.47 17.22 3.76
CA THR A 17 21.59 16.54 3.11
C THR A 17 21.08 15.33 2.30
N PRO A 18 21.51 15.15 1.03
CA PRO A 18 21.19 13.95 0.27
C PRO A 18 21.99 12.73 0.77
N VAL A 19 21.33 11.58 0.80
CA VAL A 19 21.90 10.27 1.15
C VAL A 19 22.57 9.66 -0.11
N PRO A 20 23.77 9.06 -0.01
CA PRO A 20 24.46 8.50 -1.17
C PRO A 20 23.82 7.19 -1.65
N ALA A 21 23.63 7.07 -2.98
CA ALA A 21 23.18 5.86 -3.64
C ALA A 21 24.28 4.78 -3.64
N GLY A 22 24.02 3.64 -3.00
CA GLY A 22 24.89 2.47 -3.03
C GLY A 22 24.60 1.63 -4.28
N THR A 23 25.61 1.43 -5.14
CA THR A 23 25.49 0.61 -6.35
C THR A 23 25.42 -0.88 -6.00
N VAL A 24 24.31 -1.56 -6.31
CA VAL A 24 24.20 -3.02 -6.20
C VAL A 24 24.14 -3.63 -7.60
N HIS A 25 25.08 -4.54 -7.90
CA HIS A 25 25.27 -5.14 -9.21
C HIS A 25 24.41 -6.42 -9.33
N TRP A 26 23.42 -6.43 -10.23
CA TRP A 26 22.49 -7.54 -10.41
C TRP A 26 22.97 -8.53 -11.48
N LYS A 27 23.01 -9.84 -11.16
CA LYS A 27 23.20 -10.92 -12.14
C LYS A 27 21.84 -11.45 -12.60
N LYS A 28 21.61 -11.40 -13.92
CA LYS A 28 20.39 -11.90 -14.59
C LYS A 28 20.36 -13.44 -14.61
N SER A 29 19.19 -14.04 -14.38
CA SER A 29 18.90 -15.44 -14.68
C SER A 29 17.56 -15.57 -15.43
N PRO A 30 17.42 -16.46 -16.45
CA PRO A 30 16.25 -16.50 -17.33
C PRO A 30 15.29 -17.62 -16.94
N HIS A 31 13.98 -17.36 -16.79
CA HIS A 31 12.98 -18.42 -16.56
C HIS A 31 11.89 -18.42 -17.65
N GLY A 32 11.74 -19.59 -18.27
CA GLY A 32 10.78 -19.89 -19.34
C GLY A 32 9.37 -20.17 -18.82
N ARG A 33 8.38 -19.99 -19.70
CA ARG A 33 6.94 -20.13 -19.41
C ARG A 33 6.45 -21.55 -19.69
N HIS A 34 5.74 -22.14 -18.74
CA HIS A 34 4.83 -23.28 -18.98
C HIS A 34 3.38 -22.87 -18.67
N ARG A 35 2.48 -23.12 -19.62
CA ARG A 35 1.02 -22.97 -19.46
C ARG A 35 0.42 -24.32 -19.06
N ALA A 36 -0.41 -24.34 -18.01
CA ALA A 36 -1.31 -25.45 -17.71
C ALA A 36 -2.76 -24.95 -17.71
N GLY A 37 -3.66 -25.78 -18.25
CA GLY A 37 -5.06 -25.45 -18.56
C GLY A 37 -5.98 -25.32 -17.33
N HIS A 38 -7.10 -24.63 -17.57
CA HIS A 38 -8.17 -24.37 -16.59
C HIS A 38 -9.21 -25.52 -16.55
N PRO A 39 -9.67 -25.97 -15.37
CA PRO A 39 -10.86 -26.80 -15.25
C PRO A 39 -12.15 -25.97 -15.25
N PRO A 40 -13.33 -26.58 -15.51
CA PRO A 40 -14.58 -25.86 -15.79
C PRO A 40 -15.31 -25.41 -14.53
N ARG A 41 -16.12 -24.35 -14.68
CA ARG A 41 -16.93 -23.71 -13.64
C ARG A 41 -18.14 -24.56 -13.24
N VAL A 42 -18.29 -24.81 -11.93
CA VAL A 42 -19.52 -25.30 -11.32
C VAL A 42 -20.27 -24.09 -10.73
N GLY A 43 -21.54 -23.93 -11.10
CA GLY A 43 -22.41 -22.86 -10.63
C GLY A 43 -22.82 -23.07 -9.16
N GLY A 44 -22.47 -22.09 -8.32
CA GLY A 44 -22.82 -22.02 -6.89
C GLY A 44 -22.16 -20.84 -6.16
N CYS A 45 -21.74 -19.79 -6.88
CA CYS A 45 -20.86 -18.74 -6.35
C CYS A 45 -21.60 -17.61 -5.64
N ASP A 46 -22.89 -17.37 -5.94
CA ASP A 46 -23.56 -16.14 -5.52
C ASP A 46 -23.96 -16.17 -4.02
N GLU A 47 -24.54 -17.27 -3.52
CA GLU A 47 -24.91 -17.37 -2.09
C GLU A 47 -23.70 -17.40 -1.15
N VAL A 48 -22.59 -18.01 -1.58
CA VAL A 48 -21.35 -18.10 -0.77
C VAL A 48 -20.64 -16.75 -0.72
N ALA A 49 -20.66 -16.00 -1.82
CA ALA A 49 -20.11 -14.66 -1.90
C ALA A 49 -20.91 -13.67 -1.03
N GLU A 50 -22.25 -13.71 -1.08
CA GLU A 50 -23.12 -12.87 -0.25
C GLU A 50 -22.97 -13.17 1.25
N ALA A 51 -22.90 -14.44 1.64
CA ALA A 51 -22.64 -14.83 3.03
C ALA A 51 -21.21 -14.49 3.49
N GLY A 52 -20.25 -14.42 2.56
CA GLY A 52 -18.92 -13.88 2.80
C GLY A 52 -18.97 -12.37 3.08
N GLU A 53 -19.61 -11.62 2.18
CA GLU A 53 -19.75 -10.17 2.26
C GLU A 53 -20.48 -9.72 3.53
N GLY A 54 -21.59 -10.36 3.88
CA GLY A 54 -22.32 -10.08 5.11
C GLY A 54 -21.52 -10.35 6.40
N ARG A 55 -20.66 -11.38 6.40
CA ARG A 55 -19.75 -11.64 7.53
C ARG A 55 -18.71 -10.54 7.68
N MET A 56 -18.17 -10.05 6.57
CA MET A 56 -17.15 -9.01 6.55
C MET A 56 -17.71 -7.66 7.01
N ASP A 57 -18.93 -7.33 6.58
CA ASP A 57 -19.62 -6.12 7.04
C ASP A 57 -19.92 -6.20 8.54
N SER A 58 -20.35 -7.36 9.05
CA SER A 58 -20.53 -7.53 10.51
C SER A 58 -19.22 -7.37 11.29
N LEU A 59 -18.08 -7.80 10.73
CA LEU A 59 -16.78 -7.66 11.38
C LEU A 59 -16.30 -6.22 11.32
N HIS A 60 -16.53 -5.54 10.20
CA HIS A 60 -16.22 -4.12 10.03
C HIS A 60 -16.96 -3.27 11.06
N ASP A 61 -18.27 -3.49 11.24
CA ASP A 61 -19.07 -2.77 12.22
C ASP A 61 -18.60 -3.04 13.65
N ARG A 62 -18.22 -4.28 13.95
CA ARG A 62 -17.66 -4.65 15.26
C ARG A 62 -16.31 -3.97 15.52
N LEU A 63 -15.45 -3.84 14.51
CA LEU A 63 -14.19 -3.12 14.59
C LEU A 63 -14.45 -1.64 14.87
N LEU A 64 -15.35 -1.01 14.10
CA LEU A 64 -15.72 0.39 14.30
C LEU A 64 -16.34 0.66 15.68
N ALA A 65 -17.10 -0.29 16.25
CA ALA A 65 -17.62 -0.17 17.61
C ALA A 65 -16.53 -0.11 18.70
N HIS A 66 -15.33 -0.60 18.41
CA HIS A 66 -14.16 -0.54 19.31
C HIS A 66 -13.13 0.50 18.86
N ALA A 67 -13.44 1.28 17.83
CA ALA A 67 -12.51 2.24 17.25
C ALA A 67 -12.11 3.34 18.25
N GLY A 68 -10.83 3.72 18.26
CA GLY A 68 -10.30 4.77 19.12
C GLY A 68 -10.70 6.20 18.73
N GLY A 69 -11.38 6.39 17.59
CA GLY A 69 -11.66 7.71 17.00
C GLY A 69 -10.41 8.35 16.36
N LEU A 70 -9.45 7.53 15.95
CA LEU A 70 -8.17 7.94 15.40
C LEU A 70 -8.22 8.03 13.87
N PRO A 71 -7.27 8.76 13.25
CA PRO A 71 -7.06 8.66 11.81
C PRO A 71 -6.87 7.20 11.40
N ASN A 72 -7.43 6.84 10.25
CA ASN A 72 -7.36 5.51 9.64
C ASN A 72 -8.14 4.37 10.35
N ASP A 73 -8.95 4.61 11.38
CA ASP A 73 -9.77 3.55 12.01
C ASP A 73 -10.66 2.83 10.99
N ASP A 74 -11.41 3.57 10.17
CA ASP A 74 -12.27 3.04 9.10
C ASP A 74 -11.47 2.27 8.04
N LEU A 75 -10.32 2.80 7.62
CA LEU A 75 -9.46 2.14 6.64
C LEU A 75 -8.85 0.84 7.18
N LEU A 76 -8.37 0.85 8.42
CA LEU A 76 -7.83 -0.33 9.07
C LEU A 76 -8.92 -1.35 9.36
N ALA A 77 -10.13 -0.92 9.73
CA ALA A 77 -11.28 -1.81 9.88
C ALA A 77 -11.64 -2.48 8.55
N CYS A 78 -11.68 -1.72 7.45
CA CYS A 78 -11.87 -2.26 6.10
C CYS A 78 -10.82 -3.33 5.76
N LEU A 79 -9.53 -3.04 5.96
CA LEU A 79 -8.43 -3.96 5.65
C LEU A 79 -8.45 -5.21 6.53
N LEU A 80 -8.71 -5.08 7.83
CA LEU A 80 -8.81 -6.21 8.75
C LEU A 80 -9.99 -7.11 8.42
N SER A 81 -11.17 -6.52 8.15
CA SER A 81 -12.35 -7.28 7.74
C SER A 81 -12.12 -7.98 6.41
N ALA A 82 -11.49 -7.31 5.45
CA ALA A 82 -11.07 -7.87 4.18
C ALA A 82 -10.23 -9.12 4.36
N TRP A 83 -9.14 -8.97 5.11
CA TRP A 83 -8.16 -10.01 5.33
C TRP A 83 -8.70 -11.20 6.13
N ILE A 84 -9.43 -10.96 7.22
CA ILE A 84 -10.06 -12.03 8.02
C ILE A 84 -11.15 -12.75 7.21
N GLY A 85 -11.87 -12.01 6.35
CA GLY A 85 -12.85 -12.55 5.42
C GLY A 85 -12.26 -13.33 4.23
N GLY A 86 -10.94 -13.37 4.08
CA GLY A 86 -10.26 -14.05 2.99
C GLY A 86 -10.32 -13.31 1.65
N ARG A 87 -10.55 -11.99 1.65
CA ARG A 87 -10.41 -11.15 0.44
C ARG A 87 -9.00 -10.58 0.34
N GLY A 88 -8.52 -10.50 -0.90
CA GLY A 88 -7.16 -10.05 -1.22
C GLY A 88 -6.11 -11.12 -0.99
N VAL A 89 -4.85 -10.72 -1.05
CA VAL A 89 -3.69 -11.63 -0.98
C VAL A 89 -2.73 -11.24 0.14
N LEU A 90 -3.17 -10.35 1.04
CA LEU A 90 -2.36 -9.93 2.17
C LEU A 90 -2.00 -11.12 3.05
N PRO A 91 -0.73 -11.20 3.47
CA PRO A 91 -0.26 -12.35 4.23
C PRO A 91 -0.60 -12.27 5.72
N ALA A 92 -0.05 -13.21 6.51
CA ALA A 92 -0.13 -13.19 7.97
C ALA A 92 0.10 -11.77 8.52
N HIS A 93 -0.80 -11.34 9.42
CA HIS A 93 -0.77 -10.03 10.06
C HIS A 93 -0.78 -8.83 9.09
N LEU A 94 -1.45 -8.95 7.93
CA LEU A 94 -1.45 -7.94 6.87
C LEU A 94 -0.04 -7.64 6.29
N GLY A 95 0.92 -8.53 6.53
CA GLY A 95 2.34 -8.33 6.22
C GLY A 95 3.13 -7.59 7.29
N LEU A 96 2.51 -7.15 8.37
CA LEU A 96 3.23 -6.53 9.49
C LEU A 96 4.03 -7.58 10.29
N SER A 97 4.99 -7.09 11.09
CA SER A 97 5.54 -7.92 12.16
C SER A 97 4.45 -8.22 13.18
N GLY A 98 4.54 -9.34 13.89
CA GLY A 98 3.56 -9.68 14.94
C GLY A 98 3.49 -8.62 16.05
N SER A 99 4.59 -7.93 16.35
CA SER A 99 4.62 -6.81 17.30
C SER A 99 3.92 -5.57 16.75
N ASP A 100 4.13 -5.21 15.48
CA ASP A 100 3.48 -4.04 14.88
C ASP A 100 1.98 -4.26 14.74
N TYR A 101 1.58 -5.46 14.34
CA TYR A 101 0.17 -5.85 14.27
C TYR A 101 -0.53 -5.72 15.63
N ARG A 102 0.09 -6.22 16.72
CA ARG A 102 -0.47 -6.08 18.07
C ARG A 102 -0.54 -4.63 18.53
N GLN A 103 0.48 -3.82 18.22
CA GLN A 103 0.47 -2.39 18.55
C GLN A 103 -0.62 -1.63 17.78
N MET A 104 -0.77 -1.93 16.49
CA MET A 104 -1.84 -1.39 15.66
C MET A 104 -3.22 -1.73 16.23
N LEU A 105 -3.48 -3.01 16.53
CA LEU A 105 -4.75 -3.42 17.13
C LEU A 105 -4.99 -2.74 18.48
N GLY A 106 -4.00 -2.73 19.37
CA GLY A 106 -4.15 -2.10 20.68
C GLY A 106 -4.41 -0.60 20.63
N ARG A 107 -3.90 0.09 19.60
CA ARG A 107 -4.12 1.53 19.39
C ARG A 107 -5.49 1.83 18.77
N HIS A 108 -5.83 1.15 17.68
CA HIS A 108 -7.02 1.48 16.88
C HIS A 108 -8.29 0.77 17.36
N PHE A 109 -8.15 -0.43 17.93
CA PHE A 109 -9.28 -1.26 18.36
C PHE A 109 -9.05 -1.81 19.78
N PRO A 110 -8.87 -0.94 20.79
CA PRO A 110 -8.58 -1.36 22.16
C PRO A 110 -9.65 -2.32 22.71
N GLY A 111 -9.19 -3.35 23.43
CA GLY A 111 -10.06 -4.35 24.04
C GLY A 111 -10.62 -5.40 23.08
N LEU A 112 -10.35 -5.29 21.77
CA LEU A 112 -10.78 -6.29 20.80
C LEU A 112 -9.70 -7.37 20.61
N THR A 113 -10.11 -8.63 20.75
CA THR A 113 -9.31 -9.78 20.36
C THR A 113 -9.80 -10.30 19.01
N LEU A 114 -8.92 -10.33 18.01
CA LEU A 114 -9.18 -10.92 16.71
C LEU A 114 -8.49 -12.27 16.60
N ASN A 115 -9.15 -13.22 15.93
CA ASN A 115 -8.54 -14.49 15.54
C ASN A 115 -8.01 -14.33 14.11
N PRO A 116 -6.69 -14.16 13.92
CA PRO A 116 -6.12 -14.06 12.59
C PRO A 116 -6.31 -15.39 11.83
N PRO A 117 -6.50 -15.35 10.50
CA PRO A 117 -6.46 -16.57 9.69
C PRO A 117 -5.11 -17.27 9.84
N ALA A 118 -5.14 -18.60 9.85
CA ALA A 118 -3.94 -19.43 9.83
C ALA A 118 -3.33 -19.40 8.42
N LEU A 119 -2.55 -18.35 8.15
CA LEU A 119 -1.83 -18.18 6.90
C LEU A 119 -0.38 -18.62 7.08
N GLU A 120 0.12 -19.34 6.09
CA GLU A 120 1.53 -19.73 6.04
C GLU A 120 2.44 -18.48 5.99
N PRO A 121 3.64 -18.54 6.59
CA PRO A 121 4.63 -17.49 6.46
C PRO A 121 4.91 -17.21 4.98
N VAL A 122 4.94 -15.93 4.60
CA VAL A 122 5.20 -15.53 3.22
C VAL A 122 6.58 -15.99 2.79
N GLU A 123 6.61 -16.53 1.59
CA GLU A 123 7.84 -16.89 0.91
C GLU A 123 8.78 -15.67 0.81
N VAL A 124 10.05 -15.85 1.16
CA VAL A 124 11.12 -14.83 1.24
C VAL A 124 11.43 -14.15 -0.13
N GLN A 125 10.62 -14.41 -1.14
CA GLN A 125 10.79 -13.88 -2.48
C GLN A 125 10.42 -12.39 -2.51
N ARG A 126 11.21 -11.58 -3.23
CA ARG A 126 10.96 -10.15 -3.48
C ARG A 126 10.97 -9.26 -2.21
N LEU A 127 11.68 -9.67 -1.15
CA LEU A 127 11.82 -8.86 0.07
C LEU A 127 12.44 -7.48 -0.17
N ASP A 128 13.45 -7.40 -1.05
CA ASP A 128 14.10 -6.12 -1.36
C ASP A 128 13.12 -5.18 -2.08
N GLU A 129 12.42 -5.68 -3.10
CA GLU A 129 11.37 -4.92 -3.80
C GLU A 129 10.27 -4.43 -2.86
N ARG A 130 9.85 -5.27 -1.90
CA ARG A 130 8.90 -4.88 -0.87
C ARG A 130 9.46 -3.77 0.03
N ARG A 131 10.73 -3.85 0.43
CA ARG A 131 11.39 -2.81 1.24
C ARG A 131 11.48 -1.49 0.49
N ASP A 132 11.84 -1.52 -0.78
CA ASP A 132 11.96 -0.32 -1.62
C ASP A 132 10.60 0.37 -1.77
N LEU A 133 9.53 -0.39 -2.03
CA LEU A 133 8.16 0.13 -2.04
C LEU A 133 7.75 0.72 -0.69
N GLN A 134 8.07 0.04 0.41
CA GLN A 134 7.78 0.56 1.74
C GLN A 134 8.53 1.87 2.00
N GLN A 135 9.80 1.96 1.62
CA GLN A 135 10.61 3.17 1.78
C GLN A 135 10.05 4.33 0.93
N LEU A 136 9.65 4.06 -0.32
CA LEU A 136 8.96 5.03 -1.16
C LEU A 136 7.67 5.54 -0.51
N LEU A 137 6.84 4.67 0.05
CA LEU A 137 5.61 5.07 0.74
C LEU A 137 5.92 5.91 1.99
N LEU A 138 6.92 5.51 2.77
CA LEU A 138 7.34 6.22 3.98
C LEU A 138 7.92 7.61 3.69
N SER A 139 8.62 7.80 2.57
CA SER A 139 9.16 9.12 2.19
C SER A 139 8.08 10.12 1.77
N HIS A 140 6.89 9.62 1.41
CA HIS A 140 5.74 10.43 1.00
C HIS A 140 4.58 10.42 2.00
N ARG A 141 4.80 9.90 3.21
CA ARG A 141 3.80 9.88 4.29
C ARG A 141 3.34 11.29 4.64
N ARG A 142 2.08 11.42 5.07
CA ARG A 142 1.49 12.71 5.46
C ARG A 142 2.10 13.27 6.75
N GLY A 143 2.53 12.42 7.66
CA GLY A 143 3.11 12.77 8.95
C GLY A 143 2.10 13.15 10.03
N ARG A 144 0.85 12.71 9.94
CA ARG A 144 -0.22 13.04 10.90
C ARG A 144 -0.45 11.97 11.95
N ASP A 145 -0.31 10.69 11.61
CA ASP A 145 -0.51 9.60 12.57
C ASP A 145 0.49 8.45 12.36
N PRO A 146 0.93 7.76 13.44
CA PRO A 146 1.82 6.61 13.34
C PRO A 146 1.29 5.47 12.46
N SER A 147 -0.04 5.35 12.30
CA SER A 147 -0.66 4.33 11.45
C SER A 147 -0.27 4.40 9.98
N GLU A 148 0.21 5.55 9.51
CA GLU A 148 0.77 5.69 8.16
C GLU A 148 1.97 4.76 7.93
N VAL A 149 2.73 4.45 8.97
CA VAL A 149 3.86 3.50 8.90
C VAL A 149 3.37 2.08 8.69
N TRP A 150 2.31 1.67 9.40
CA TRP A 150 1.69 0.36 9.19
C TRP A 150 1.03 0.27 7.82
N LEU A 151 0.32 1.31 7.40
CA LEU A 151 -0.28 1.37 6.07
C LEU A 151 0.76 1.31 4.95
N ALA A 152 1.93 1.94 5.12
CA ALA A 152 3.03 1.81 4.16
C ALA A 152 3.50 0.36 4.02
N ALA A 153 3.65 -0.36 5.14
CA ALA A 153 4.05 -1.76 5.15
C ALA A 153 2.97 -2.69 4.55
N ILE A 154 1.68 -2.41 4.81
CA ILE A 154 0.53 -3.16 4.29
C ILE A 154 0.41 -2.97 2.77
N VAL A 155 0.47 -1.72 2.29
CA VAL A 155 0.42 -1.41 0.85
C VAL A 155 1.59 -2.03 0.11
N ALA A 156 2.81 -1.94 0.66
CA ALA A 156 3.98 -2.60 0.09
C ALA A 156 3.84 -4.13 0.04
N ALA A 157 3.21 -4.75 1.06
CA ALA A 157 2.93 -6.19 1.04
C ALA A 157 1.93 -6.55 -0.07
N ALA A 158 0.84 -5.80 -0.22
CA ALA A 158 -0.17 -6.04 -1.26
C ALA A 158 0.41 -5.89 -2.69
N CYS A 159 1.41 -5.02 -2.88
CA CYS A 159 2.09 -4.89 -4.18
C CYS A 159 2.80 -6.17 -4.66
N MET A 160 3.02 -7.16 -3.78
CA MET A 160 3.57 -8.46 -4.14
C MET A 160 2.54 -9.36 -4.85
N GLY A 161 1.25 -9.06 -4.69
CA GLY A 161 0.16 -9.70 -5.40
C GLY A 161 0.23 -9.51 -6.92
N LEU A 162 -0.51 -10.34 -7.64
CA LEU A 162 -0.51 -10.35 -9.11
C LEU A 162 -1.57 -9.43 -9.72
N ASP A 163 -2.58 -9.04 -8.94
CA ASP A 163 -3.77 -8.34 -9.44
C ASP A 163 -3.66 -6.82 -9.30
N HIS A 164 -4.78 -6.10 -9.40
CA HIS A 164 -4.79 -4.67 -9.09
C HIS A 164 -4.59 -4.45 -7.58
N LEU A 165 -3.88 -3.38 -7.21
CA LEU A 165 -3.51 -3.14 -5.80
C LEU A 165 -4.72 -3.09 -4.87
N TRP A 166 -5.86 -2.56 -5.33
CA TRP A 166 -7.08 -2.52 -4.53
C TRP A 166 -7.67 -3.93 -4.29
N GLN A 167 -7.59 -4.82 -5.29
CA GLN A 167 -7.99 -6.23 -5.16
C GLN A 167 -7.05 -6.96 -4.22
N ASP A 168 -5.73 -6.76 -4.35
CA ASP A 168 -4.73 -7.40 -3.48
C ASP A 168 -4.86 -6.99 -2.01
N LEU A 169 -5.29 -5.75 -1.76
CA LEU A 169 -5.64 -5.24 -0.42
C LEU A 169 -7.00 -5.75 0.09
N GLY A 170 -7.81 -6.36 -0.78
CA GLY A 170 -9.17 -6.80 -0.47
C GLY A 170 -10.19 -5.66 -0.36
N LEU A 171 -9.87 -4.48 -0.90
CA LEU A 171 -10.79 -3.34 -0.99
C LEU A 171 -11.89 -3.60 -2.02
N ARG A 172 -13.00 -2.87 -1.92
CA ARG A 172 -14.17 -3.03 -2.80
C ARG A 172 -14.01 -2.31 -4.14
N SER A 173 -13.16 -1.29 -4.19
CA SER A 173 -12.97 -0.48 -5.40
C SER A 173 -11.64 0.25 -5.42
N ARG A 174 -11.26 0.69 -6.62
CA ARG A 174 -10.14 1.62 -6.84
C ARG A 174 -10.32 2.93 -6.07
N ASP A 175 -11.54 3.44 -5.90
CA ASP A 175 -11.79 4.69 -5.17
C ASP A 175 -11.43 4.59 -3.69
N GLN A 176 -11.68 3.43 -3.06
CA GLN A 176 -11.23 3.18 -1.69
C GLN A 176 -9.71 3.22 -1.58
N LEU A 177 -9.00 2.64 -2.55
CA LEU A 177 -7.54 2.72 -2.62
C LEU A 177 -7.08 4.18 -2.84
N THR A 178 -7.71 4.92 -3.74
CA THR A 178 -7.39 6.33 -3.97
C THR A 178 -7.62 7.19 -2.72
N ARG A 179 -8.66 6.90 -1.92
CA ARG A 179 -8.86 7.53 -0.61
C ARG A 179 -7.72 7.19 0.36
N LEU A 180 -7.36 5.92 0.48
CA LEU A 180 -6.21 5.48 1.28
C LEU A 180 -4.94 6.25 0.89
N MET A 181 -4.63 6.33 -0.41
CA MET A 181 -3.46 7.02 -0.92
C MET A 181 -3.51 8.53 -0.65
N ARG A 182 -4.68 9.17 -0.82
CA ARG A 182 -4.87 10.61 -0.55
C ARG A 182 -4.67 10.94 0.93
N ASP A 183 -5.22 10.12 1.80
CA ASP A 183 -5.24 10.39 3.23
C ASP A 183 -3.85 10.14 3.85
N ASN A 184 -3.09 9.15 3.33
CA ASN A 184 -1.83 8.72 3.94
C ASN A 184 -0.57 9.13 3.16
N PHE A 185 -0.65 9.25 1.83
CA PHE A 185 0.51 9.48 0.95
C PHE A 185 0.26 10.61 -0.08
N PRO A 186 -0.07 11.84 0.37
CA PRO A 186 -0.50 12.93 -0.51
C PRO A 186 0.55 13.32 -1.55
N GLY A 187 1.85 13.17 -1.25
CA GLY A 187 2.92 13.44 -2.22
C GLY A 187 2.85 12.52 -3.43
N LEU A 188 2.56 11.23 -3.22
CA LEU A 188 2.38 10.27 -4.32
C LEU A 188 1.11 10.56 -5.12
N VAL A 189 0.05 11.06 -4.48
CA VAL A 189 -1.17 11.49 -5.18
C VAL A 189 -0.89 12.69 -6.10
N ALA A 190 -0.14 13.68 -5.61
CA ALA A 190 0.23 14.84 -6.43
C ALA A 190 1.10 14.43 -7.63
N LEU A 191 1.99 13.44 -7.45
CA LEU A 191 2.84 12.91 -8.52
C LEU A 191 2.05 12.02 -9.51
N ASN A 192 0.97 11.37 -9.08
CA ASN A 192 0.10 10.56 -9.92
C ASN A 192 -1.05 11.38 -10.56
N ALA A 193 -0.75 12.59 -11.05
CA ALA A 193 -1.76 13.53 -11.55
C ALA A 193 -2.58 13.02 -12.75
N GLN A 194 -2.03 12.09 -13.53
CA GLN A 194 -2.70 11.49 -14.69
C GLN A 194 -3.50 10.21 -14.35
N ASP A 195 -3.66 9.90 -13.06
CA ASP A 195 -4.42 8.74 -12.58
C ASP A 195 -3.95 7.41 -13.19
N MET A 196 -2.63 7.20 -13.21
CA MET A 196 -2.05 5.92 -13.56
C MET A 196 -2.45 4.87 -12.52
N LYS A 197 -2.65 3.62 -12.94
CA LYS A 197 -2.92 2.49 -12.05
C LYS A 197 -1.88 2.44 -10.92
N TRP A 198 -2.33 2.47 -9.66
CA TRP A 198 -1.47 2.71 -8.50
C TRP A 198 -0.25 1.81 -8.42
N LYS A 199 -0.42 0.50 -8.62
CA LYS A 199 0.70 -0.45 -8.60
C LYS A 199 1.76 -0.07 -9.65
N LYS A 200 1.33 0.18 -10.89
CA LYS A 200 2.23 0.57 -11.99
C LYS A 200 2.91 1.91 -11.73
N PHE A 201 2.17 2.85 -11.17
CA PHE A 201 2.71 4.15 -10.76
C PHE A 201 3.83 4.00 -9.72
N LEU A 202 3.62 3.21 -8.66
CA LEU A 202 4.63 2.98 -7.62
C LEU A 202 5.90 2.34 -8.19
N TYR A 203 5.76 1.32 -9.05
CA TYR A 203 6.91 0.72 -9.72
C TYR A 203 7.63 1.70 -10.65
N ARG A 204 6.90 2.56 -11.35
CA ARG A 204 7.51 3.62 -12.15
C ARG A 204 8.33 4.58 -11.27
N GLN A 205 7.85 4.95 -10.09
CA GLN A 205 8.61 5.81 -9.16
C GLN A 205 9.91 5.13 -8.71
N LEU A 206 9.88 3.83 -8.39
CA LEU A 206 11.11 3.09 -8.07
C LEU A 206 12.10 3.07 -9.24
N CYS A 207 11.61 2.83 -10.46
CA CYS A 207 12.47 2.81 -11.64
C CYS A 207 13.11 4.19 -11.90
N LEU A 208 12.36 5.27 -11.69
CA LEU A 208 12.88 6.64 -11.82
C LEU A 208 13.92 6.97 -10.75
N ALA A 209 13.75 6.48 -9.52
CA ALA A 209 14.72 6.68 -8.44
C ALA A 209 16.08 6.00 -8.74
N GLU A 210 16.05 4.86 -9.43
CA GLU A 210 17.24 4.09 -9.82
C GLU A 210 17.84 4.52 -11.18
N ASP A 211 17.32 5.58 -11.81
CA ASP A 211 17.66 6.00 -13.18
C ASP A 211 17.51 4.88 -14.23
N ILE A 212 16.61 3.92 -13.95
CA ILE A 212 16.29 2.81 -14.85
C ILE A 212 15.14 3.23 -15.76
N LEU A 213 15.48 3.52 -17.02
CA LEU A 213 14.49 3.87 -18.03
C LEU A 213 13.76 2.62 -18.57
N ILE A 214 12.77 2.12 -17.82
CA ILE A 214 11.92 1.01 -18.28
C ILE A 214 10.96 1.49 -19.40
N CYS A 215 10.47 2.73 -19.31
CA CYS A 215 9.62 3.32 -20.33
C CYS A 215 10.48 3.92 -21.44
N ARG A 216 10.39 3.38 -22.67
CA ARG A 216 11.13 3.86 -23.84
C ARG A 216 10.47 5.02 -24.57
N SER A 217 9.22 5.36 -24.20
CA SER A 217 8.46 6.40 -24.87
C SER A 217 8.89 7.79 -24.38
N PRO A 218 9.04 8.79 -25.27
CA PRO A 218 9.39 10.16 -24.87
C PRO A 218 8.29 10.85 -24.05
N SER A 219 7.04 10.40 -24.16
CA SER A 219 5.92 10.81 -23.31
C SER A 219 4.94 9.65 -23.08
N CYS A 220 4.15 9.72 -22.00
CA CYS A 220 3.13 8.72 -21.72
C CYS A 220 2.05 8.67 -22.82
N GLU A 221 1.67 9.81 -23.38
CA GLU A 221 0.57 9.96 -24.35
C GLU A 221 0.81 9.22 -25.66
N VAL A 222 2.07 9.12 -26.10
CA VAL A 222 2.46 8.41 -27.33
C VAL A 222 2.94 6.98 -27.06
N CYS A 223 2.91 6.53 -25.80
CA CYS A 223 3.33 5.20 -25.43
C CYS A 223 2.31 4.17 -25.91
N GLN A 224 2.76 3.15 -26.65
CA GLN A 224 1.91 2.04 -27.09
C GLN A 224 1.19 1.31 -25.94
N ASP A 225 1.79 1.32 -24.74
CA ASP A 225 1.25 0.68 -23.54
C ASP A 225 0.42 1.63 -22.67
N HIS A 226 0.11 2.85 -23.16
CA HIS A 226 -0.65 3.86 -22.43
C HIS A 226 -1.98 3.30 -21.88
N ALA A 227 -2.77 2.62 -22.72
CA ALA A 227 -4.03 2.03 -22.31
C ALA A 227 -3.87 0.99 -21.18
N VAL A 228 -2.75 0.27 -21.14
CA VAL A 228 -2.47 -0.70 -20.08
C VAL A 228 -2.16 0.00 -18.76
N CYS A 229 -1.58 1.20 -18.81
CA CYS A 229 -1.16 1.98 -17.65
C CYS A 229 -2.25 2.91 -17.08
N PHE A 230 -3.13 3.43 -17.94
CA PHE A 230 -4.13 4.44 -17.61
C PHE A 230 -5.57 4.01 -17.87
N GLY A 231 -5.80 2.86 -18.51
CA GLY A 231 -7.15 2.34 -18.72
C GLY A 231 -7.86 1.94 -17.43
N PRO A 232 -9.16 1.61 -17.50
CA PRO A 232 -9.93 1.15 -16.35
C PRO A 232 -9.32 -0.10 -15.71
N GLU A 233 -9.54 -0.24 -14.39
CA GLU A 233 -9.26 -1.47 -13.63
C GLU A 233 -10.60 -2.18 -13.48
N VAL A 234 -10.71 -3.40 -14.04
CA VAL A 234 -11.90 -4.26 -13.96
C VAL A 234 -11.61 -5.47 -13.09
#